data_AF-A0A956J7B3-F1
#
_entry.id   AF-A0A956J7B3-F1
#
_cell.length_a   1.000
_cell.length_b   1.000
_cell.length_c   1.000
_cell.angle_alpha   90.00
_cell.angle_beta   90.00
_cell.angle_gamma   90.00
#
_symmetry.space_group_name_H-M   'P 1'
#
loop_
_entity.id
_entity.type
_entity.pdbx_description
1 polymer ?
#
loop_
_entity_poly.entity_id
_entity_poly.type
_entity_poly.pdbx_seq_one_letter_code
_entity_poly.pdbx_strand_id
1 'polypeptide(L)'
;MQNQGGNEPKQFHDRFERWAGKVRRRMLMSRALTGLAYGLLGGVVVAGGAWWLRQSTLRPWAAALGLVGVVVAVAWATRKRWSDRDIALFLDARLTGHEVISTAVELRSEAERNDIARELVVKQAARKLETSDPKLARPRLLMKRHGLAPLAAIGIAYFSTIGLPPE
;
A
#
# COMPACT_ATOMS: atom_id res chain seq x y z
N MET A 1 42.19 16.15 -10.51
CA MET A 1 41.31 15.20 -9.81
C MET A 1 39.88 15.67 -10.00
N GLN A 2 39.17 15.08 -10.98
CA GLN A 2 37.88 15.58 -11.48
C GLN A 2 36.71 15.07 -10.63
N ASN A 3 35.83 16.00 -10.25
CA ASN A 3 34.45 15.88 -9.74
C ASN A 3 33.78 14.49 -9.83
N GLN A 4 34.03 13.59 -8.87
CA GLN A 4 33.21 12.39 -8.66
C GLN A 4 32.04 12.61 -7.67
N GLY A 5 32.05 13.68 -6.87
CA GLY A 5 31.04 13.94 -5.84
C GLY A 5 29.61 14.19 -6.35
N GLY A 6 29.45 14.63 -7.60
CA GLY A 6 28.12 14.97 -8.16
C GLY A 6 27.26 13.80 -8.64
N ASN A 7 27.85 12.62 -8.87
CA ASN A 7 27.15 11.49 -9.49
C ASN A 7 26.61 10.47 -8.48
N GLU A 8 27.25 10.31 -7.33
CA GLU A 8 26.82 9.38 -6.28
C GLU A 8 25.42 9.74 -5.70
N PRO A 9 25.08 11.02 -5.45
CA PRO A 9 23.74 11.39 -4.95
C PRO A 9 22.61 11.08 -5.93
N LYS A 10 22.87 11.28 -7.24
CA LYS A 10 21.91 10.98 -8.30
C LYS A 10 21.69 9.47 -8.43
N GLN A 11 22.76 8.68 -8.41
CA GLN A 11 22.66 7.22 -8.46
C GLN A 11 21.92 6.63 -7.25
N PHE A 12 22.15 7.15 -6.04
CA PHE A 12 21.37 6.77 -4.87
C PHE A 12 19.88 7.09 -5.08
N HIS A 13 19.56 8.29 -5.56
CA HIS A 13 18.19 8.72 -5.76
C HIS A 13 17.44 7.86 -6.77
N ASP A 14 18.04 7.57 -7.93
CA ASP A 14 17.44 6.70 -8.95
C ASP A 14 17.23 5.26 -8.45
N ARG A 15 18.10 4.77 -7.56
CA ARG A 15 17.92 3.48 -6.90
C ARG A 15 16.79 3.57 -5.88
N PHE A 16 16.81 4.57 -5.00
CA PHE A 16 15.77 4.78 -4.00
C PHE A 16 14.40 4.90 -4.66
N GLU A 17 14.23 5.68 -5.73
CA GLU A 17 12.96 5.81 -6.45
C GLU A 17 12.46 4.48 -7.03
N ARG A 18 13.36 3.65 -7.58
CA ARG A 18 12.99 2.31 -8.08
C ARG A 18 12.49 1.39 -6.96
N TRP A 19 13.10 1.47 -5.78
CA TRP A 19 12.66 0.72 -4.60
C TRP A 19 11.35 1.29 -4.04
N ALA A 20 11.29 2.61 -3.89
CA ALA A 20 10.13 3.34 -3.41
C ALA A 20 8.90 3.10 -4.28
N GLY A 21 9.05 3.11 -5.61
CA GLY A 21 7.97 2.79 -6.55
C GLY A 21 7.40 1.39 -6.35
N LYS A 22 8.27 0.38 -6.16
CA LYS A 22 7.84 -1.01 -5.89
C LYS A 22 7.13 -1.13 -4.54
N VAL A 23 7.64 -0.47 -3.50
CA VAL A 23 7.05 -0.48 -2.16
C VAL A 23 5.70 0.26 -2.16
N ARG A 24 5.63 1.46 -2.75
CA ARG A 24 4.40 2.26 -2.91
C ARG A 24 3.31 1.44 -3.61
N ARG A 25 3.62 0.82 -4.76
CA ARG A 25 2.65 0.02 -5.51
C ARG A 25 2.14 -1.17 -4.69
N ARG A 26 3.01 -1.85 -3.93
CA ARG A 26 2.59 -2.94 -3.04
C ARG A 26 1.80 -2.47 -1.83
N MET A 27 2.16 -1.34 -1.22
CA MET A 27 1.40 -0.76 -0.12
C MET A 27 0.00 -0.32 -0.59
N LEU A 28 -0.10 0.25 -1.78
CA LEU A 28 -1.38 0.57 -2.43
C LEU A 28 -2.21 -0.69 -2.65
N MET A 29 -1.63 -1.75 -3.22
CA MET A 29 -2.35 -3.03 -3.39
C MET A 29 -2.82 -3.62 -2.05
N SER A 30 -1.99 -3.57 -1.01
CA SER A 30 -2.38 -4.07 0.32
C SER A 30 -3.53 -3.26 0.92
N ARG A 31 -3.52 -1.93 0.79
CA ARG A 31 -4.62 -1.06 1.25
C ARG A 31 -5.89 -1.27 0.43
N ALA A 32 -5.75 -1.40 -0.89
CA ALA A 32 -6.87 -1.70 -1.78
C ALA A 32 -7.53 -3.04 -1.40
N LEU A 33 -6.73 -4.08 -1.12
CA LEU A 33 -7.23 -5.37 -0.62
C LEU A 33 -7.94 -5.26 0.73
N THR A 34 -7.38 -4.49 1.67
CA THR A 34 -8.03 -4.26 2.96
C THR A 34 -9.37 -3.54 2.79
N GLY A 35 -9.41 -2.48 1.99
CA GLY A 35 -10.65 -1.75 1.75
C GLY A 35 -11.67 -2.51 0.92
N LEU A 36 -11.23 -3.36 -0.01
CA LEU A 36 -12.09 -4.32 -0.72
C LEU A 36 -12.69 -5.33 0.27
N ALA A 37 -11.92 -5.86 1.22
CA ALA A 37 -12.44 -6.77 2.23
C ALA A 37 -13.53 -6.10 3.10
N TYR A 38 -13.31 -4.86 3.55
CA TYR A 38 -14.33 -4.11 4.29
C TYR A 38 -15.55 -3.76 3.43
N GLY A 39 -15.34 -3.39 2.15
CA GLY A 39 -16.41 -3.11 1.21
C GLY A 39 -17.29 -4.34 0.95
N LEU A 40 -16.68 -5.51 0.78
CA LEU A 40 -17.42 -6.77 0.62
C LEU A 40 -18.20 -7.14 1.90
N LEU A 41 -17.61 -6.96 3.08
CA LEU A 41 -18.34 -7.17 4.34
C LEU A 41 -19.56 -6.25 4.47
N GLY A 42 -19.41 -4.96 4.13
CA GLY A 42 -20.54 -4.03 4.06
C GLY A 42 -21.58 -4.45 3.04
N GLY A 43 -21.14 -4.92 1.87
CA GLY A 43 -22.02 -5.45 0.82
C GLY A 43 -22.84 -6.65 1.28
N VAL A 44 -22.25 -7.59 2.04
CA VAL A 44 -22.98 -8.73 2.63
C VAL A 44 -24.07 -8.24 3.58
N VAL A 45 -23.78 -7.27 4.45
CA VAL A 45 -24.76 -6.72 5.40
C VAL A 45 -25.94 -6.08 4.65
N VAL A 46 -25.66 -5.29 3.61
CA VAL A 46 -26.72 -4.66 2.81
C VAL A 46 -27.52 -5.70 2.01
N ALA A 47 -26.84 -6.68 1.40
CA ALA A 47 -27.51 -7.75 0.66
C ALA A 47 -28.43 -8.59 1.57
N GLY A 48 -27.96 -8.95 2.77
CA GLY A 48 -28.75 -9.66 3.77
C GLY A 48 -29.95 -8.83 4.26
N GLY A 49 -29.74 -7.52 4.51
CA GLY A 49 -30.83 -6.61 4.88
C GLY A 49 -31.87 -6.45 3.77
N ALA A 50 -31.45 -6.34 2.51
CA ALA A 50 -32.35 -6.26 1.37
C ALA A 50 -33.15 -7.56 1.15
N TRP A 51 -32.51 -8.72 1.36
CA TRP A 51 -33.19 -10.02 1.36
C TRP A 51 -34.24 -10.10 2.47
N TRP A 52 -33.91 -9.63 3.67
CA TRP A 52 -34.84 -9.57 4.81
C TRP A 52 -36.04 -8.66 4.52
N LEU A 53 -35.83 -7.52 3.87
CA LEU A 53 -36.87 -6.55 3.52
C LEU A 53 -37.72 -6.93 2.30
N ARG A 54 -37.49 -8.12 1.68
CA ARG A 54 -38.24 -8.64 0.52
C ARG A 54 -38.31 -7.70 -0.69
N GLN A 55 -37.39 -6.75 -0.85
CA GLN A 55 -37.40 -5.83 -2.00
C GLN A 55 -36.65 -6.43 -3.21
N SER A 56 -37.40 -7.10 -4.09
CA SER A 56 -36.86 -7.77 -5.29
C SER A 56 -36.22 -6.81 -6.31
N THR A 57 -36.65 -5.54 -6.34
CA THR A 57 -36.14 -4.51 -7.26
C THR A 57 -34.72 -4.04 -6.93
N LEU A 58 -34.26 -4.21 -5.68
CA LEU A 58 -32.95 -3.74 -5.23
C LEU A 58 -31.80 -4.75 -5.44
N ARG A 59 -32.10 -5.97 -5.90
CA ARG A 59 -31.10 -7.04 -6.06
C ARG A 59 -29.89 -6.66 -6.95
N PRO A 60 -30.04 -5.92 -8.07
CA PRO A 60 -28.89 -5.50 -8.88
C PRO A 60 -28.02 -4.44 -8.18
N TRP A 61 -28.62 -3.61 -7.33
CA TRP A 61 -27.94 -2.52 -6.63
C TRP A 61 -27.03 -3.02 -5.50
N ALA A 62 -27.29 -4.22 -4.95
CA ALA A 62 -26.41 -4.86 -3.97
C ALA A 62 -25.01 -5.15 -4.55
N ALA A 63 -24.94 -5.58 -5.81
CA ALA A 63 -23.66 -5.77 -6.51
C ALA A 63 -22.96 -4.43 -6.80
N ALA A 64 -23.73 -3.38 -7.11
CA ALA A 64 -23.19 -2.04 -7.34
C ALA A 64 -22.57 -1.42 -6.07
N LEU A 65 -23.15 -1.68 -4.89
CA LEU A 65 -22.59 -1.20 -3.62
C LEU A 65 -21.23 -1.84 -3.28
N GLY A 66 -21.02 -3.10 -3.67
CA GLY A 66 -19.70 -3.74 -3.58
C GLY A 66 -18.63 -2.98 -4.37
N LEU A 67 -18.97 -2.49 -5.56
CA LEU A 67 -18.07 -1.67 -6.38
C LEU A 67 -17.83 -0.29 -5.76
N VAL A 68 -18.85 0.35 -5.17
CA VAL A 68 -18.69 1.63 -4.47
C VAL A 68 -17.70 1.51 -3.30
N GLY A 69 -17.76 0.42 -2.54
CA GLY A 69 -16.80 0.16 -1.46
C GLY A 69 -15.34 0.08 -1.95
N VAL A 70 -15.11 -0.55 -3.11
CA VAL A 70 -13.78 -0.59 -3.75
C VAL A 70 -13.32 0.80 -4.16
N VAL A 71 -14.19 1.60 -4.77
CA VAL A 71 -13.86 2.97 -5.21
C VAL A 71 -13.51 3.86 -4.02
N VAL A 72 -14.30 3.83 -2.94
CA VAL A 72 -14.04 4.63 -1.73
C VAL A 72 -12.73 4.20 -1.06
N ALA A 73 -12.46 2.90 -0.97
CA ALA A 73 -11.21 2.38 -0.43
C ALA A 73 -9.98 2.81 -1.23
N VAL A 74 -10.06 2.72 -2.56
CA VAL A 74 -9.00 3.15 -3.46
C VAL A 74 -8.80 4.67 -3.35
N ALA A 75 -9.88 5.46 -3.35
CA ALA A 75 -9.83 6.91 -3.20
C ALA A 75 -9.23 7.37 -1.85
N TRP A 76 -9.57 6.68 -0.76
CA TRP A 76 -8.98 6.97 0.55
C TRP A 76 -7.51 6.58 0.62
N ALA A 77 -7.13 5.45 0.02
CA ALA A 77 -5.75 5.00 -0.07
C ALA A 77 -4.88 5.91 -0.94
N THR A 78 -5.43 6.46 -2.03
CA THR A 78 -4.72 7.43 -2.89
C THR A 78 -4.62 8.81 -2.23
N ARG A 79 -5.59 9.20 -1.39
CA ARG A 79 -5.50 10.43 -0.58
C ARG A 79 -4.38 10.38 0.46
N LYS A 80 -4.11 9.21 1.05
CA LYS A 80 -2.98 9.05 1.97
C LYS A 80 -1.67 8.91 1.20
N ARG A 81 -1.15 10.04 0.70
CA ARG A 81 0.18 10.13 0.08
C ARG A 81 1.23 9.69 1.10
N TRP A 82 1.92 8.59 0.82
CA TRP A 82 3.09 8.16 1.57
C TRP A 82 4.25 9.04 1.16
N SER A 83 4.82 9.79 2.11
CA SER A 83 5.99 10.62 1.86
C SER A 83 7.22 9.74 1.61
N ASP A 84 8.24 10.30 0.95
CA ASP A 84 9.52 9.61 0.79
C ASP A 84 10.15 9.26 2.14
N ARG A 85 9.92 10.09 3.16
CA ARG A 85 10.32 9.84 4.55
C ARG A 85 9.69 8.57 5.11
N ASP A 86 8.38 8.40 4.95
CA ASP A 86 7.66 7.21 5.46
C ASP A 86 8.19 5.92 4.81
N ILE A 87 8.54 6.00 3.53
CA ILE A 87 9.08 4.86 2.77
C ILE A 87 10.50 4.57 3.21
N ALA A 88 11.31 5.61 3.44
CA ALA A 88 12.67 5.45 3.92
C ALA A 88 12.71 4.82 5.32
N LEU A 89 11.85 5.26 6.24
CA LEU A 89 11.66 4.65 7.56
C LEU A 89 11.20 3.19 7.46
N PHE A 90 10.28 2.88 6.54
CA PHE A 90 9.85 1.52 6.29
C PHE A 90 11.00 0.62 5.77
N LEU A 91 11.82 1.15 4.85
CA LEU A 91 12.99 0.44 4.33
C LEU A 91 14.03 0.22 5.41
N ASP A 92 14.30 1.21 6.26
CA ASP A 92 15.23 1.05 7.39
C ASP A 92 14.74 -0.01 8.38
N ALA A 93 13.46 0.00 8.74
CA ALA A 93 12.89 -1.03 9.63
C ALA A 93 12.98 -2.44 9.02
N ARG A 94 12.94 -2.57 7.69
CA ARG A 94 12.94 -3.86 6.99
C ARG A 94 14.32 -4.39 6.63
N LEU A 95 15.27 -3.49 6.36
CA LEU A 95 16.63 -3.81 5.95
C LEU A 95 17.62 -3.68 7.11
N THR A 96 17.12 -3.61 8.36
CA THR A 96 17.92 -3.42 9.58
C THR A 96 18.83 -2.19 9.44
N GLY A 97 18.23 -1.13 8.90
CA GLY A 97 18.79 0.12 8.43
C GLY A 97 19.58 0.90 9.47
N HIS A 98 19.14 0.87 10.74
CA HIS A 98 19.55 1.86 11.76
C HIS A 98 19.44 3.29 11.21
N GLU A 99 18.31 3.60 10.57
CA GLU A 99 17.94 4.95 10.08
C GLU A 99 18.78 5.54 8.93
N VAL A 100 19.80 4.84 8.44
CA VAL A 100 20.72 5.31 7.39
C VAL A 100 20.00 5.76 6.10
N ILE A 101 18.93 5.09 5.69
CA ILE A 101 18.19 5.44 4.46
C ILE A 101 17.30 6.67 4.69
N SER A 102 16.64 6.75 5.85
CA SER A 102 15.79 7.88 6.23
C SER A 102 16.59 9.17 6.40
N THR A 103 17.76 9.10 7.03
CA THR A 103 18.68 10.24 7.17
C THR A 103 19.18 10.70 5.79
N ALA A 104 19.52 9.79 4.88
CA ALA A 104 19.93 10.16 3.53
C ALA A 104 18.82 10.88 2.73
N VAL A 105 17.55 10.53 2.98
CA VAL A 105 16.39 11.19 2.36
C VAL A 105 16.10 12.55 3.01
N GLU A 106 16.25 12.70 4.32
CA GLU A 106 16.04 13.96 5.05
C GLU A 106 17.14 15.00 4.72
N LEU A 107 18.39 14.56 4.58
CA LEU A 107 19.53 15.37 4.12
C LEU A 107 19.40 15.83 2.65
N ARG A 108 18.41 15.34 1.90
CA ARG A 108 18.09 15.87 0.56
C ARG A 108 17.25 17.14 0.65
N SER A 109 16.34 17.22 1.62
CA SER A 109 15.49 18.40 1.83
C SER A 109 16.22 19.56 2.49
N GLU A 110 17.24 19.27 3.30
CA GLU A 110 18.09 20.26 3.97
C GLU A 110 19.31 20.60 3.10
N ALA A 111 19.09 21.39 2.04
CA ALA A 111 20.04 21.58 0.95
C ALA A 111 21.32 22.39 1.28
N GLU A 112 21.57 22.84 2.52
CA GLU A 112 22.50 23.97 2.73
C GLU A 112 23.60 23.83 3.80
N ARG A 113 23.73 22.73 4.58
CA ARG A 113 24.59 22.80 5.79
C ARG A 113 25.80 21.86 5.93
N ASN A 114 25.99 20.81 5.12
CA ASN A 114 27.23 20.00 5.22
C ASN A 114 27.41 18.99 4.06
N ASP A 115 28.30 19.27 3.11
CA ASP A 115 28.49 18.40 1.93
C ASP A 115 29.22 17.09 2.22
N ILE A 116 30.26 17.10 3.07
CA ILE A 116 31.11 15.91 3.30
C ILE A 116 30.38 14.82 4.10
N ALA A 117 29.72 15.20 5.20
CA ALA A 117 28.97 14.24 6.03
C ALA A 117 27.78 13.66 5.25
N ARG A 118 27.15 14.47 4.39
CA ARG A 118 26.05 14.06 3.52
C ARG A 118 26.49 13.04 2.48
N GLU A 119 27.61 13.26 1.80
CA GLU A 119 28.15 12.31 0.83
C GLU A 119 28.41 10.94 1.47
N LEU A 120 29.00 10.91 2.66
CA LEU A 120 29.27 9.66 3.38
C LEU A 120 27.97 8.91 3.72
N VAL A 121 26.96 9.60 4.25
CA VAL A 121 25.66 9.00 4.60
C VAL A 121 24.96 8.47 3.35
N VAL A 122 24.95 9.24 2.25
CA VAL A 122 24.36 8.84 0.97
C VAL A 122 25.06 7.61 0.39
N LYS A 123 26.39 7.55 0.47
CA LYS A 123 27.19 6.41 0.00
C LYS A 123 26.94 5.15 0.83
N GLN A 124 26.83 5.27 2.15
CA GLN A 124 26.46 4.17 3.03
C GLN A 124 25.04 3.66 2.74
N ALA A 125 24.08 4.57 2.54
CA ALA A 125 22.71 4.23 2.16
C ALA A 125 22.65 3.52 0.80
N ALA A 126 23.39 4.00 -0.20
CA ALA A 126 23.49 3.39 -1.53
C ALA A 126 24.07 1.98 -1.46
N ARG A 127 25.16 1.78 -0.71
CA ARG A 127 25.79 0.47 -0.51
C ARG A 127 24.86 -0.51 0.21
N LYS A 128 24.09 -0.02 1.18
CA LYS A 128 23.11 -0.83 1.91
C LYS A 128 21.96 -1.27 1.01
N LEU A 129 21.43 -0.38 0.16
CA LEU A 129 20.42 -0.74 -0.84
C LEU A 129 20.94 -1.72 -1.88
N GLU A 130 22.24 -1.65 -2.22
CA GLU A 130 22.88 -2.54 -3.20
C GLU A 130 23.12 -3.95 -2.66
N THR A 131 23.49 -4.06 -1.39
CA THR A 131 23.81 -5.34 -0.74
C THR A 131 22.60 -6.02 -0.10
N SER A 132 21.49 -5.30 0.06
CA SER A 132 20.27 -5.83 0.66
C SER A 132 19.44 -6.67 -0.30
N ASP A 133 18.82 -7.74 0.21
CA ASP A 133 17.90 -8.57 -0.58
C ASP A 133 16.57 -7.81 -0.85
N PRO A 134 16.20 -7.58 -2.14
CA PRO A 134 14.92 -6.97 -2.51
C PRO A 134 13.68 -7.75 -2.11
N LYS A 135 13.80 -9.00 -1.66
CA LYS A 135 12.68 -9.76 -1.10
C LYS A 135 12.32 -9.30 0.32
N LEU A 136 13.30 -8.83 1.11
CA LEU A 136 13.08 -8.43 2.51
C LEU A 136 12.30 -7.12 2.65
N ALA A 137 12.46 -6.18 1.70
CA ALA A 137 11.71 -4.93 1.71
C ALA A 137 10.29 -5.02 1.13
N ARG A 138 9.79 -6.23 0.83
CA ARG A 138 8.45 -6.40 0.26
C ARG A 138 7.40 -6.26 1.37
N PRO A 139 6.44 -5.33 1.26
CA PRO A 139 5.27 -5.30 2.14
C PRO A 139 4.49 -6.61 2.00
N ARG A 140 3.97 -7.14 3.12
CA ARG A 140 3.09 -8.31 3.12
C ARG A 140 1.75 -7.90 2.51
N LEU A 141 1.46 -8.42 1.31
CA LEU A 141 0.21 -8.13 0.60
C LEU A 141 -1.00 -8.85 1.21
N LEU A 142 -0.79 -10.10 1.62
CA LEU A 142 -1.83 -10.94 2.21
C LEU A 142 -1.62 -11.02 3.72
N MET A 143 -2.53 -10.39 4.46
CA MET A 143 -2.69 -10.57 5.90
C MET A 143 -3.84 -11.55 6.11
N LYS A 144 -3.84 -12.30 7.22
CA LYS A 144 -4.88 -13.31 7.53
C LYS A 144 -6.31 -12.76 7.37
N ARG A 145 -6.53 -11.48 7.70
CA ARG A 145 -7.81 -10.77 7.53
C ARG A 145 -8.29 -10.64 6.08
N HIS A 146 -7.43 -10.73 5.07
CA HIS A 146 -7.84 -10.73 3.65
C HIS A 146 -8.51 -12.04 3.22
N GLY A 147 -8.40 -13.12 4.01
CA GLY A 147 -9.16 -14.36 3.77
C GLY A 147 -10.68 -14.19 3.92
N LEU A 148 -11.14 -13.11 4.56
CA LEU A 148 -12.57 -12.81 4.67
C LEU A 148 -13.17 -12.27 3.37
N ALA A 149 -12.34 -11.73 2.45
CA ALA A 149 -12.82 -11.21 1.18
C ALA A 149 -13.50 -12.27 0.29
N PRO A 150 -12.90 -13.45 0.02
CA PRO A 150 -13.58 -14.49 -0.76
C PRO A 150 -14.83 -15.02 -0.05
N LEU A 151 -14.81 -15.14 1.28
CA LEU A 151 -16.00 -15.54 2.05
C LEU A 151 -17.14 -14.54 1.91
N ALA A 152 -16.84 -13.24 1.98
CA ALA A 152 -17.83 -12.19 1.78
C ALA A 152 -18.35 -12.15 0.34
N ALA A 153 -17.49 -12.37 -0.66
CA ALA A 153 -17.92 -12.49 -2.06
C ALA A 153 -18.87 -13.68 -2.28
N ILE A 154 -18.58 -14.83 -1.66
CA ILE A 154 -19.47 -16.01 -1.67
C ILE A 154 -20.81 -15.66 -1.00
N GLY A 155 -20.77 -14.96 0.14
CA GLY A 155 -21.98 -14.50 0.83
C GLY A 155 -22.85 -13.61 -0.05
N ILE A 156 -22.26 -12.62 -0.72
CA ILE A 156 -22.98 -11.74 -1.66
C ILE A 156 -23.61 -12.56 -2.79
N ALA A 157 -22.85 -13.48 -3.40
CA ALA A 157 -23.36 -14.34 -4.47
C ALA A 157 -24.54 -15.20 -3.97
N TYR A 158 -24.38 -15.82 -2.80
CA TYR A 158 -25.39 -16.66 -2.16
C TYR A 158 -26.69 -15.88 -1.92
N PHE A 159 -26.63 -14.72 -1.24
CA PHE A 159 -27.81 -13.88 -0.99
C PHE A 159 -28.42 -13.29 -2.27
N SER A 160 -27.62 -13.12 -3.32
CA SER A 160 -28.13 -12.68 -4.63
C SER A 160 -28.94 -13.79 -5.31
N THR A 161 -28.50 -15.05 -5.18
CA THR A 161 -29.11 -16.21 -5.85
C THR A 161 -30.23 -16.87 -5.07
N ILE A 162 -30.24 -16.78 -3.74
CA ILE A 162 -31.23 -17.47 -2.92
C ILE A 162 -32.64 -16.90 -3.16
N GLY A 163 -33.65 -17.78 -3.17
CA GLY A 163 -35.06 -17.38 -3.22
C GLY A 163 -35.43 -16.48 -2.05
N LEU A 164 -36.54 -15.75 -2.19
CA LEU A 164 -37.10 -14.99 -1.07
C LEU A 164 -37.46 -15.96 0.06
N PRO A 165 -37.34 -15.53 1.34
CA PRO A 165 -37.70 -16.39 2.47
C PRO A 165 -39.17 -16.79 2.37
N PRO A 166 -39.52 -18.05 2.69
CA PRO A 166 -40.91 -18.51 2.73
C PRO A 166 -41.74 -17.69 3.74
N GLU A 167 -43.05 -17.63 3.52
CA GLU A 167 -44.00 -16.90 4.37
C GLU A 167 -44.27 -17.60 5.70
#